data_AF-A0A1G6JMP6-F1
#
_entry.id   AF-A0A1G6JMP6-F1
#
_cell.length_a   1.000
_cell.length_b   1.000
_cell.length_c   1.000
_cell.angle_alpha   90.00
_cell.angle_beta   90.00
_cell.angle_gamma   90.00
#
_symmetry.space_group_name_H-M   'P 1'
#
loop_
_entity.id
_entity.type
_entity.pdbx_description
1 polymer ?
#
loop_
_entity_poly.entity_id
_entity_poly.type
_entity_poly.pdbx_seq_one_letter_code
_entity_poly.pdbx_strand_id
1 'polypeptide(L)'
;MKPAPAAIVVSSSTVRRATPVLCRVLARKGALTEEEYASPLARRACQLRHAAVSTWLNAGVSPQQVAEWAGHSLDVLFKIYAKRLSGQEEIARKRLREAYETG
;
A
#
# COMPACT_ATOMS: atom_id res chain seq x y z
N MET A 1 -26.51 -2.88 18.57
CA MET A 1 -26.45 -4.19 17.88
C MET A 1 -25.73 -3.98 16.55
N LYS A 2 -24.44 -4.34 16.44
CA LYS A 2 -23.61 -4.10 15.24
C LYS A 2 -23.70 -5.35 14.35
N PRO A 3 -24.11 -5.30 13.07
CA PRO A 3 -24.22 -6.50 12.26
C PRO A 3 -22.83 -7.05 11.97
N ALA A 4 -22.65 -8.36 12.15
CA ALA A 4 -21.42 -9.07 11.81
C ALA A 4 -21.22 -9.05 10.29
N PRO A 5 -20.00 -8.80 9.78
CA PRO A 5 -19.77 -8.85 8.34
C PRO A 5 -19.93 -10.29 7.86
N ALA A 6 -20.78 -10.47 6.84
CA ALA A 6 -20.98 -11.75 6.18
C ALA A 6 -19.63 -12.30 5.72
N ALA A 7 -19.23 -13.44 6.27
CA ALA A 7 -18.07 -14.18 5.82
C ALA A 7 -18.33 -14.59 4.36
N ILE A 8 -17.72 -13.88 3.42
CA ILE A 8 -17.71 -14.30 2.02
C ILE A 8 -16.82 -15.54 1.95
N VAL A 9 -17.42 -16.71 2.14
CA VAL A 9 -16.76 -18.00 1.92
C VAL A 9 -16.62 -18.19 0.41
N VAL A 10 -15.48 -17.76 -0.16
CA VAL A 10 -15.17 -18.02 -1.57
C VAL A 10 -14.53 -19.41 -1.68
N SER A 11 -15.20 -20.33 -2.39
CA SER A 11 -14.67 -21.66 -2.70
C SER A 11 -13.34 -21.55 -3.48
N SER A 12 -12.36 -22.38 -3.11
CA SER A 12 -10.99 -22.38 -3.65
C SER A 12 -10.93 -22.56 -5.19
N SER A 13 -11.94 -23.19 -5.78
CA SER A 13 -12.06 -23.36 -7.24
C SER A 13 -12.52 -22.09 -7.98
N THR A 14 -13.26 -21.19 -7.32
CA THR A 14 -13.74 -19.91 -7.89
C THR A 14 -12.64 -18.85 -7.91
N VAL A 15 -11.73 -18.87 -6.92
CA VAL A 15 -10.55 -17.97 -6.86
C VAL A 15 -9.68 -18.08 -8.10
N ARG A 16 -9.60 -19.28 -8.70
CA ARG A 16 -8.69 -19.58 -9.82
C ARG A 16 -9.19 -19.08 -11.19
N ARG A 17 -10.49 -18.77 -11.32
CA ARG A 17 -11.10 -18.23 -12.58
C ARG A 17 -11.59 -16.79 -12.46
N ALA A 18 -11.66 -16.22 -11.27
CA ALA A 18 -12.01 -14.82 -11.09
C ALA A 18 -10.85 -13.94 -11.58
N THR A 19 -11.10 -13.10 -12.57
CA THR A 19 -10.15 -12.04 -12.96
C THR A 19 -9.79 -11.21 -11.71
N PRO A 20 -8.52 -10.78 -11.52
CA PRO A 20 -8.10 -10.03 -10.33
C PRO A 20 -8.95 -8.79 -10.04
N VAL A 21 -9.55 -8.23 -11.08
CA VAL A 21 -10.47 -7.09 -11.02
C VAL A 21 -11.79 -7.45 -10.32
N LEU A 22 -12.36 -8.61 -10.59
CA LEU A 22 -13.63 -9.04 -10.01
C LEU A 22 -13.49 -9.32 -8.50
N CYS A 23 -12.43 -10.01 -8.09
CA CYS A 23 -12.13 -10.25 -6.68
C CYS A 23 -12.01 -8.93 -5.90
N ARG A 24 -11.35 -7.92 -6.49
CA ARG A 24 -11.20 -6.59 -5.87
C ARG A 24 -12.53 -5.84 -5.74
N VAL A 25 -13.41 -5.94 -6.73
CA VAL A 25 -14.75 -5.32 -6.68
C VAL A 25 -15.58 -5.94 -5.56
N LEU A 26 -15.60 -7.27 -5.47
CA LEU A 26 -16.34 -7.99 -4.44
C LEU A 26 -15.79 -7.72 -3.04
N ALA A 27 -14.47 -7.73 -2.87
CA ALA A 27 -13.82 -7.42 -1.60
C ALA A 27 -14.14 -5.99 -1.11
N ARG A 28 -14.18 -5.01 -2.02
CA ARG A 28 -14.55 -3.63 -1.67
C ARG A 28 -16.00 -3.48 -1.25
N LYS A 29 -16.92 -4.17 -1.95
CA LYS A 29 -18.34 -4.18 -1.58
C LYS A 29 -18.59 -4.81 -0.19
N GLY A 30 -17.76 -5.77 0.21
CA GLY A 30 -17.87 -6.40 1.54
C GLY A 30 -17.21 -5.61 2.68
N ALA A 31 -16.26 -4.72 2.37
CA ALA A 31 -15.45 -4.03 3.39
C ALA A 31 -15.82 -2.55 3.59
N LEU A 32 -16.48 -1.91 2.63
CA LEU A 32 -16.87 -0.50 2.67
C LEU A 32 -18.38 -0.36 2.86
N THR A 33 -18.82 0.71 3.49
CA THR A 33 -20.23 1.12 3.48
C THR A 33 -20.64 1.59 2.07
N GLU A 34 -21.95 1.64 1.79
CA GLU A 34 -22.45 2.01 0.46
C GLU A 34 -22.00 3.43 0.04
N GLU A 35 -21.96 4.37 0.99
CA GLU A 35 -21.47 5.73 0.80
C GLU A 35 -19.97 5.76 0.49
N GLU A 36 -19.17 4.98 1.22
CA GLU A 36 -17.72 4.87 1.00
C GLU A 36 -17.40 4.19 -0.34
N TYR A 37 -18.17 3.17 -0.73
CA TYR A 37 -18.01 2.44 -1.99
C TYR A 37 -18.35 3.31 -3.20
N ALA A 38 -19.40 4.13 -3.10
CA ALA A 38 -19.77 5.11 -4.12
C ALA A 38 -18.73 6.24 -4.28
N SER A 39 -17.87 6.45 -3.27
CA SER A 39 -16.86 7.50 -3.32
C SER A 39 -15.83 7.28 -4.45
N PRO A 40 -15.31 8.36 -5.07
CA PRO A 40 -14.22 8.28 -6.03
C PRO A 40 -12.94 7.63 -5.48
N LEU A 41 -12.76 7.66 -4.15
CA LEU A 41 -11.60 7.12 -3.44
C LEU A 41 -11.61 5.58 -3.43
N ALA A 42 -12.79 4.96 -3.29
CA ALA A 42 -12.91 3.50 -3.30
C ALA A 42 -12.46 2.88 -4.62
N ARG A 43 -12.70 3.56 -5.76
CA ARG A 43 -12.20 3.11 -7.08
C ARG A 43 -10.66 3.12 -7.11
N ARG A 44 -10.03 4.12 -6.48
CA ARG A 44 -8.59 4.39 -6.52
C ARG A 44 -7.80 3.88 -5.32
N ALA A 45 -8.39 3.10 -4.41
CA ALA A 45 -7.71 2.65 -3.18
C ALA A 45 -6.31 2.03 -3.40
N CYS A 46 -6.10 1.26 -4.47
CA CYS A 46 -4.78 0.71 -4.81
C CYS A 46 -3.78 1.79 -5.26
N GLN A 47 -4.26 2.82 -5.97
CA GLN A 47 -3.44 3.97 -6.38
C GLN A 47 -3.09 4.84 -5.17
N LEU A 48 -4.02 5.01 -4.22
CA LEU A 48 -3.76 5.74 -2.97
C LEU A 48 -2.71 5.01 -2.11
N ARG A 49 -2.78 3.68 -2.00
CA ARG A 49 -1.75 2.88 -1.33
C ARG A 49 -0.39 3.02 -2.01
N HIS A 50 -0.34 2.96 -3.34
CA HIS A 50 0.89 3.19 -4.10
C HIS A 50 1.47 4.60 -3.89
N ALA A 51 0.61 5.62 -3.87
CA ALA A 51 1.02 7.01 -3.63
C ALA A 51 1.56 7.18 -2.20
N ALA A 52 0.86 6.68 -1.19
CA ALA A 52 1.30 6.75 0.21
C ALA A 52 2.68 6.09 0.42
N VAL A 53 2.85 4.87 -0.07
CA VAL A 53 4.13 4.14 0.03
C VAL A 53 5.25 4.89 -0.70
N SER A 54 4.98 5.43 -1.89
CA SER A 54 5.98 6.22 -2.64
C SER A 54 6.35 7.51 -1.89
N THR A 55 5.38 8.18 -1.28
CA THR A 55 5.63 9.41 -0.50
C THR A 55 6.47 9.12 0.74
N TRP A 56 6.19 8.07 1.49
CA TRP A 56 6.99 7.71 2.68
C TRP A 56 8.43 7.35 2.31
N LEU A 57 8.62 6.59 1.22
CA LEU A 57 9.95 6.28 0.72
C LEU A 57 10.69 7.55 0.26
N ASN A 58 10.01 8.46 -0.43
CA ASN A 58 10.61 9.74 -0.86
C ASN A 58 10.92 10.68 0.30
N ALA A 59 10.11 10.65 1.37
CA ALA A 59 10.38 11.34 2.62
C ALA A 59 11.56 10.71 3.38
N GLY A 60 12.13 9.60 2.90
CA GLY A 60 13.27 8.91 3.48
C GLY A 60 12.95 8.22 4.80
N VAL A 61 11.70 7.76 4.97
CA VAL A 61 11.33 6.81 6.02
C VAL A 61 12.01 5.48 5.74
N SER A 62 12.43 4.75 6.78
CA SER A 62 13.10 3.47 6.61
C SER A 62 12.21 2.48 5.82
N PRO A 63 12.75 1.76 4.82
CA PRO A 63 11.98 0.79 4.04
C PRO A 63 11.33 -0.30 4.89
N GLN A 64 11.97 -0.68 6.01
CA GLN A 64 11.43 -1.65 6.97
C GLN A 64 10.12 -1.16 7.59
N GLN A 65 10.10 0.07 8.11
CA GLN A 65 8.91 0.65 8.73
C GLN A 65 7.78 0.90 7.72
N VAL A 66 8.14 1.29 6.49
CA VAL A 66 7.18 1.39 5.38
C VAL A 66 6.58 0.03 5.02
N ALA A 67 7.37 -1.04 5.01
CA ALA A 67 6.89 -2.39 4.74
C ALA A 67 5.88 -2.85 5.81
N GLU A 68 6.17 -2.58 7.09
CA GLU A 68 5.29 -2.88 8.22
C GLU A 68 3.95 -2.13 8.11
N TRP A 69 3.98 -0.80 7.92
CA TRP A 69 2.76 0.00 7.75
C TRP A 69 1.96 -0.41 6.51
N ALA A 70 2.67 -0.78 5.44
CA ALA A 70 2.05 -1.25 4.23
C ALA A 70 1.65 -2.73 4.30
N GLY A 71 1.89 -3.46 5.39
CA GLY A 71 1.57 -4.90 5.49
C GLY A 71 2.16 -5.74 4.35
N HIS A 72 3.37 -5.41 3.91
CA HIS A 72 4.08 -6.11 2.84
C HIS A 72 5.40 -6.67 3.38
N SER A 73 5.85 -7.78 2.83
CA SER A 73 7.22 -8.25 3.09
C SER A 73 8.23 -7.28 2.48
N LEU A 74 9.37 -7.14 3.14
CA LEU A 74 10.44 -6.25 2.69
C LEU A 74 10.94 -6.60 1.27
N ASP A 75 11.03 -7.90 0.94
CA ASP A 75 11.34 -8.38 -0.41
C ASP A 75 10.36 -7.89 -1.47
N VAL A 76 9.06 -7.89 -1.16
CA VAL A 76 8.01 -7.40 -2.07
C VAL A 76 8.15 -5.89 -2.24
N LEU A 77 8.48 -5.17 -1.17
CA LEU A 77 8.73 -3.74 -1.23
C LEU A 77 9.93 -3.45 -2.15
N PHE A 78 11.06 -4.13 -1.98
CA PHE A 78 12.22 -3.95 -2.85
C PHE A 78 11.92 -4.33 -4.30
N LYS A 79 11.21 -5.43 -4.55
CA LYS A 79 10.85 -5.85 -5.92
C LYS A 79 9.97 -4.83 -6.65
N ILE A 80 9.03 -4.20 -5.96
CA ILE A 80 8.07 -3.25 -6.56
C ILE A 80 8.61 -1.82 -6.58
N TYR A 81 9.38 -1.43 -5.56
CA TYR A 81 9.80 -0.04 -5.34
C TYR A 81 11.31 0.20 -5.49
N ALA A 82 12.11 -0.78 -5.93
CA ALA A 82 13.56 -0.61 -6.19
C ALA A 82 13.88 0.66 -6.98
N LYS A 83 13.09 0.98 -8.01
CA LYS A 83 13.26 2.18 -8.84
C LYS A 83 13.07 3.51 -8.09
N ARG A 84 12.35 3.52 -6.97
CA ARG A 84 12.17 4.72 -6.13
C ARG A 84 13.25 4.84 -5.05
N LEU A 85 13.97 3.76 -4.78
CA LEU A 85 15.10 3.76 -3.86
C LEU A 85 16.39 4.24 -4.54
N SER A 86 16.53 4.01 -5.85
CA SER A 86 17.61 4.60 -6.65
C SER A 86 17.51 6.14 -6.65
N GLY A 87 18.42 6.81 -5.96
CA GLY A 87 18.43 8.26 -5.74
C GLY A 87 18.28 8.71 -4.28
N GLN A 88 17.88 7.79 -3.39
CA GLN A 88 17.83 8.06 -1.94
C GLN A 88 19.22 8.24 -1.33
N GLU A 89 20.27 7.72 -1.98
CA GLU A 89 21.65 7.88 -1.53
C GLU A 89 22.09 9.35 -1.49
N GLU A 90 21.75 10.13 -2.51
CA GLU A 90 22.11 11.55 -2.58
C GLU A 90 21.36 12.35 -1.49
N ILE A 91 20.10 11.99 -1.23
CA ILE A 91 19.28 12.59 -0.17
C ILE A 91 19.85 12.22 1.21
N ALA A 92 20.27 10.97 1.39
CA ALA A 92 20.89 10.51 2.63
C ALA A 92 22.25 11.20 2.88
N ARG A 93 23.08 11.34 1.84
CA ARG A 93 24.35 12.09 1.93
C ARG A 93 24.12 13.56 2.25
N LYS A 94 23.10 14.19 1.68
CA LYS A 94 22.74 15.58 2.00
C LYS A 94 22.33 15.73 3.46
N ARG A 95 21.49 14.83 3.98
CA ARG A 95 21.09 14.82 5.39
C ARG A 95 22.27 14.61 6.34
N LEU A 96 23.19 13.70 5.98
CA LEU A 96 24.42 13.51 6.74
C LEU A 96 25.24 14.80 6.75
N ARG A 97 25.45 15.44 5.60
CA ARG A 97 26.18 16.70 5.49
C ARG A 97 25.56 17.80 6.36
N GLU A 98 24.24 17.98 6.30
CA GLU A 98 23.51 18.94 7.14
C GLU A 98 23.69 18.63 8.64
N ALA A 99 23.63 17.35 9.03
CA ALA A 99 23.83 16.93 10.41
C ALA A 99 25.28 17.18 10.90
N TYR A 100 26.28 17.02 10.03
CA TYR A 100 27.68 17.30 10.33
C TYR A 100 28.01 18.80 10.34
N GLU A 101 27.30 19.63 9.57
CA GLU A 101 27.51 21.09 9.51
C GLU A 101 26.81 21.86 10.64
N THR A 102 25.81 21.24 11.30
CA THR A 102 25.04 21.86 12.40
C THR A 102 25.60 21.52 13.79
N GLY A 103 26.69 20.75 13.87
CA GLY A 103 27.42 20.42 15.11
C GLY A 103 28.70 21.22 15.25
#